data_AF-A0A2S9G801-F1
#
_entry.id   AF-A0A2S9G801-F1
#
_cell.length_a   1.000
_cell.length_b   1.000
_cell.length_c   1.000
_cell.angle_alpha   90.00
_cell.angle_beta   90.00
_cell.angle_gamma   90.00
#
_symmetry.space_group_name_H-M   'P 1'
#
loop_
_entity.id
_entity.type
_entity.pdbx_description
1 polymer ?
#
loop_
_entity_poly.entity_id
_entity_poly.type
_entity_poly.pdbx_seq_one_letter_code
_entity_poly.pdbx_strand_id
1 'polypeptide(L)'
;PDTAVTEAALRTCALTVQVSTKLNRSHVVHGRTALILPSLGRTDRDVQNGAKQQVSVEDSMSMVHLSRGSLHPPGEQVRSEVAI
;
A
#
# COMPACT_ATOMS: atom_id res chain seq x y z
N PRO A 1 8.38 -7.68 18.13
CA PRO A 1 8.44 -9.01 18.80
C PRO A 1 7.59 -10.00 17.99
N ASP A 2 7.94 -11.29 17.96
CA ASP A 2 7.27 -12.34 17.17
C ASP A 2 7.56 -12.40 15.66
N THR A 3 8.62 -11.72 15.21
CA THR A 3 9.06 -11.76 13.81
C THR A 3 9.30 -13.20 13.33
N ALA A 4 10.08 -14.00 14.08
CA ALA A 4 10.43 -15.36 13.65
C ALA A 4 9.21 -16.28 13.49
N VAL A 5 8.24 -16.17 14.40
CA VAL A 5 6.99 -16.97 14.36
C VAL A 5 6.14 -16.57 13.17
N THR A 6 5.96 -15.26 12.95
CA THR A 6 5.23 -14.72 11.80
C THR A 6 5.89 -15.10 10.48
N GLU A 7 7.21 -14.98 10.38
CA GLU A 7 7.96 -15.35 9.18
C GLU A 7 7.82 -16.85 8.86
N ALA A 8 7.86 -17.73 9.89
CA ALA A 8 7.65 -19.16 9.70
C ALA A 8 6.24 -19.47 9.17
N ALA A 9 5.21 -18.84 9.73
CA ALA A 9 3.83 -19.02 9.27
C ALA A 9 3.64 -18.55 7.82
N LEU A 10 4.14 -17.36 7.47
CA LEU A 10 4.04 -16.80 6.11
C LEU A 10 4.66 -17.73 5.05
N ARG A 11 5.76 -18.41 5.37
CA ARG A 11 6.42 -19.36 4.45
C ARG A 11 5.57 -20.59 4.13
N THR A 12 4.55 -20.90 4.94
CA THR A 12 3.64 -22.04 4.69
C THR A 12 2.52 -21.72 3.69
N CYS A 13 2.28 -20.44 3.39
CA CYS A 13 1.22 -20.04 2.47
C CYS A 13 1.52 -20.48 1.02
N ALA A 14 0.50 -20.90 0.28
CA ALA A 14 0.64 -21.19 -1.15
C ALA A 14 0.86 -19.92 -1.99
N LEU A 15 0.25 -18.82 -1.57
CA LEU A 15 0.34 -17.50 -2.20
C LEU A 15 0.36 -16.43 -1.10
N THR A 16 1.22 -15.44 -1.26
CA THR A 16 1.22 -14.21 -0.46
C THR A 16 1.17 -13.01 -1.40
N VAL A 17 0.23 -12.10 -1.16
CA VAL A 17 0.08 -10.86 -1.91
C VAL A 17 0.36 -9.70 -0.97
N GLN A 18 1.22 -8.76 -1.36
CA GLN A 18 1.45 -7.53 -0.62
C GLN A 18 1.14 -6.33 -1.51
N VAL A 19 0.15 -5.54 -1.11
CA VAL A 19 -0.13 -4.23 -1.69
C VAL A 19 0.81 -3.24 -1.03
N SER A 20 1.61 -2.52 -1.81
CA SER A 20 2.73 -1.77 -1.24
C SER A 20 3.08 -0.51 -2.02
N THR A 21 3.30 0.57 -1.26
CA THR A 21 3.75 1.86 -1.80
C THR A 21 5.26 1.93 -1.98
N LYS A 22 6.00 1.07 -1.26
CA LYS A 22 7.47 0.92 -1.28
C LYS A 22 7.85 -0.50 -0.93
N LEU A 23 9.09 -0.89 -1.25
CA LEU A 23 9.62 -2.18 -0.83
C LEU A 23 9.88 -2.23 0.68
N ASN A 24 9.58 -3.37 1.28
CA ASN A 24 9.71 -3.65 2.71
C ASN A 24 10.41 -5.00 2.91
N ARG A 25 11.04 -5.19 4.09
CA ARG A 25 11.59 -6.49 4.53
C ARG A 25 10.55 -7.62 4.46
N SER A 26 9.27 -7.35 4.67
CA SER A 26 8.20 -8.35 4.51
C SER A 26 8.12 -8.95 3.11
N HIS A 27 8.58 -8.26 2.06
CA HIS A 27 8.54 -8.77 0.68
C HIS A 27 9.50 -9.93 0.41
N VAL A 28 10.53 -10.08 1.23
CA VAL A 28 11.50 -11.19 1.13
C VAL A 28 11.19 -12.34 2.10
N VAL A 29 10.04 -12.27 2.77
CA VAL A 29 9.48 -13.34 3.61
C VAL A 29 8.09 -13.65 3.07
N HIS A 30 8.01 -14.65 2.20
CA HIS A 30 6.80 -14.99 1.48
C HIS A 30 6.57 -16.49 1.42
N GLY A 31 5.37 -16.87 0.98
CA GLY A 31 4.98 -18.27 0.74
C GLY A 31 5.58 -18.83 -0.54
N ARG A 32 4.98 -19.88 -1.09
CA ARG A 32 5.47 -20.53 -2.32
C ARG A 32 5.44 -19.60 -3.54
N THR A 33 4.40 -18.77 -3.67
CA THR A 33 4.27 -17.75 -4.72
C THR A 33 4.07 -16.39 -4.07
N ALA A 34 4.69 -15.36 -4.63
CA ALA A 34 4.59 -13.99 -4.11
C ALA A 34 4.22 -13.00 -5.21
N LEU A 35 3.26 -12.13 -4.91
CA LEU A 35 2.93 -10.97 -5.74
C LEU A 35 3.10 -9.70 -4.91
N ILE A 36 3.75 -8.71 -5.50
CA ILE A 36 3.77 -7.34 -4.97
C ILE A 36 2.92 -6.52 -5.92
N LEU A 37 1.87 -5.88 -5.39
CA LEU A 37 0.99 -5.00 -6.14
C LEU A 37 1.34 -3.56 -5.77
N PRO A 38 2.01 -2.80 -6.65
CA PRO A 38 2.33 -1.41 -6.37
C PRO A 38 1.05 -0.59 -6.18
N SER A 39 1.00 0.21 -5.12
CA SER A 39 -0.10 1.14 -4.85
C SER A 39 0.38 2.57 -4.70
N LEU A 40 -0.53 3.52 -4.91
CA LEU A 40 -0.27 4.94 -4.73
C LEU A 40 0.03 5.23 -3.26
N GLY A 41 1.12 5.96 -3.02
CA GLY A 41 1.41 6.56 -1.73
C GLY A 41 0.46 7.73 -1.44
N ARG A 42 0.36 8.09 -0.16
CA ARG A 42 -0.44 9.24 0.30
C ARG A 42 -0.06 10.56 -0.38
N THR A 43 1.20 10.69 -0.78
CA THR A 43 1.75 11.87 -1.45
C THR A 43 1.52 11.88 -2.96
N ASP A 44 1.09 10.75 -3.53
CA ASP A 44 0.87 10.63 -4.98
C ASP A 44 -0.52 11.14 -5.35
N ARG A 45 -0.59 11.79 -6.50
CA ARG A 45 -1.84 12.33 -7.01
C ARG A 45 -2.71 11.20 -7.55
N ASP A 46 -3.81 10.89 -6.85
CA ASP A 46 -4.83 9.95 -7.33
C ASP A 46 -5.87 10.67 -8.21
N VAL A 47 -5.96 10.25 -9.47
CA VAL A 47 -6.96 10.73 -10.44
C VAL A 47 -7.67 9.51 -11.01
N GLN A 48 -8.98 9.41 -10.75
CA GLN A 48 -9.82 8.34 -11.26
C GLN A 48 -10.91 8.92 -12.13
N ASN A 49 -11.07 8.38 -13.34
CA ASN A 49 -12.06 8.85 -14.32
C ASN A 49 -12.02 10.38 -14.55
N GLY A 50 -10.81 10.97 -14.54
CA GLY A 50 -10.61 12.41 -14.68
C GLY A 50 -10.83 13.24 -13.41
N ALA A 51 -11.28 12.65 -12.30
CA ALA A 51 -11.54 13.33 -11.04
C ALA A 51 -10.44 13.06 -10.00
N LYS A 52 -9.92 14.12 -9.37
CA LYS A 52 -8.96 14.02 -8.26
C LYS A 52 -9.62 13.42 -7.03
N GLN A 53 -9.05 12.34 -6.50
CA GLN A 53 -9.50 11.72 -5.27
C GLN A 53 -8.83 12.37 -4.05
N GLN A 54 -9.54 12.37 -2.92
CA GLN A 54 -9.08 12.97 -1.66
C GLN A 54 -9.59 12.13 -0.50
N VAL A 55 -8.76 11.95 0.53
CA VAL A 55 -9.12 11.12 1.69
C VAL A 55 -9.07 11.99 2.95
N SER A 56 -10.09 11.92 3.79
CA SER A 56 -10.08 12.56 5.10
C SER A 56 -9.18 11.79 6.06
N VAL A 57 -8.40 12.51 6.86
CA VAL A 57 -7.53 11.93 7.89
C VAL A 57 -7.74 12.68 9.19
N GLU A 58 -7.80 11.93 10.29
CA GLU A 58 -7.75 12.47 11.65
C GLU A 58 -6.32 12.38 12.17
N ASP A 59 -5.82 13.46 12.76
CA ASP A 59 -4.50 13.47 13.43
C ASP A 59 -4.62 13.23 14.95
N SER A 60 -3.49 13.14 15.63
CA SER A 60 -3.43 12.91 17.08
C SER A 60 -4.08 14.00 17.94
N MET A 61 -4.49 15.12 17.34
CA MET A 61 -5.18 16.23 18.00
C MET A 61 -6.68 16.25 17.68
N SER A 62 -7.21 15.16 17.13
CA SER A 62 -8.62 15.01 16.72
C SER A 62 -9.07 16.02 15.66
N MET A 63 -8.15 16.48 14.80
CA MET A 63 -8.48 17.37 13.69
C MET A 63 -8.68 16.58 12.39
N VAL A 64 -9.88 16.68 11.82
CA VAL A 64 -10.21 16.07 10.52
C VAL A 64 -9.85 17.03 9.39
N HIS A 65 -8.97 16.60 8.50
CA HIS A 65 -8.55 17.38 7.33
C HIS A 65 -8.38 16.48 6.10
N LEU A 66 -8.28 17.10 4.93
CA LEU A 66 -8.12 16.38 3.66
C LEU A 66 -6.64 16.12 3.37
N SER A 67 -6.28 14.85 3.23
CA SER A 67 -5.00 14.44 2.68
C SER A 67 -5.07 14.49 1.15
N ARG A 68 -4.13 15.22 0.55
CA ARG A 68 -4.04 15.44 -0.89
C ARG A 68 -2.60 15.20 -1.36
N GLY A 69 -2.39 14.13 -2.12
CA GLY A 69 -1.13 13.90 -2.81
C GLY A 69 -0.95 14.85 -3.99
N SER A 70 0.28 15.32 -4.19
CA SER A 70 0.65 16.25 -5.26
C SER A 70 1.73 15.68 -6.21
N LEU A 71 2.40 14.61 -5.81
CA LEU A 71 3.45 13.98 -6.59
C LEU A 71 2.88 13.24 -7.80
N HIS A 72 3.68 13.15 -8.85
CA HIS A 72 3.33 12.33 -10.00
C HIS A 72 3.39 10.84 -9.60
N PRO A 73 2.36 10.04 -9.90
CA PRO A 73 2.39 8.61 -9.64
C PRO A 73 3.61 7.91 -10.24
N PRO A 74 4.12 6.84 -9.62
CA PRO A 74 5.30 6.12 -10.11
C PRO A 74 5.08 5.35 -11.42
N GLY A 75 3.83 5.22 -11.88
CA GLY A 75 3.50 4.63 -13.17
C GLY A 75 2.01 4.68 -13.47
N GLU A 76 1.62 4.40 -14.71
CA GLU A 76 0.24 4.51 -15.19
C GLU A 76 -0.70 3.41 -14.67
N GLN A 77 -0.13 2.25 -14.30
CA GLN A 77 -0.90 1.10 -13.81
C GLN A 77 -1.14 1.14 -12.30
N VAL A 78 -0.53 2.10 -11.60
CA VAL A 78 -0.56 2.18 -10.13
C VAL A 78 -1.87 2.83 -9.68
N ARG A 79 -2.58 2.15 -8.78
CA ARG A 79 -3.87 2.59 -8.24
C ARG A 79 -3.78 2.82 -6.74
N SER A 80 -4.73 3.55 -6.17
CA SER A 80 -4.87 3.58 -4.71
C SER A 80 -5.20 2.18 -4.19
N GLU A 81 -4.81 1.90 -2.93
CA GLU A 81 -5.01 0.58 -2.31
C GLU A 81 -6.46 0.08 -2.40
N VAL A 82 -7.43 0.99 -2.30
CA VAL A 82 -8.88 0.68 -2.38
C VAL A 82 -9.34 0.34 -3.81
N ALA A 83 -8.56 0.67 -4.83
CA ALA A 83 -8.88 0.49 -6.25
C ALA A 83 -8.12 -0.67 -6.92
N ILE A 84 -7.35 -1.44 -6.14
CA ILE A 84 -6.67 -2.68 -6.54
C ILE A 84 -7.60 -3.86 -6.27
#